data_AF-A0A520YHE2-F1
#
_entry.id   AF-A0A520YHE2-F1
#
_cell.length_a   1.000
_cell.length_b   1.000
_cell.length_c   1.000
_cell.angle_alpha   90.00
_cell.angle_beta   90.00
_cell.angle_gamma   90.00
#
_symmetry.space_group_name_H-M   'P 1'
#
loop_
_entity.id
_entity.type
_entity.pdbx_description
1 polymer ?
#
loop_
_entity_poly.entity_id
_entity_poly.type
_entity_poly.pdbx_seq_one_letter_code
_entity_poly.pdbx_strand_id
1 'polypeptide(L)'
;MVKSTTSKTKARNKVKVSTCSLAGCFGCHMSLLDIDERLLDLIEKVEFGRSPINDIKVPGACDIGLVEGGLCNEDNVRTLNEFRENCSILVAVGACAINGGVPALRNEIDLKDCLETSYLTGVGIVDAQIPNDSELPL
;
A
#
# COMPACT_ATOMS: atom_id res chain seq x y z
N MET A 1 -24.97 47.13 -14.08
CA MET A 1 -25.51 45.97 -13.32
C MET A 1 -25.11 44.68 -14.03
N VAL A 2 -23.89 44.19 -13.77
CA VAL A 2 -23.47 42.84 -14.20
C VAL A 2 -23.83 41.91 -13.05
N LYS A 3 -24.87 41.09 -13.22
CA LYS A 3 -25.21 40.06 -12.23
C LYS A 3 -24.21 38.92 -12.37
N SER A 4 -23.35 38.74 -11.37
CA SER A 4 -22.45 37.60 -11.26
C SER A 4 -23.27 36.31 -11.10
N THR A 5 -23.22 35.43 -12.09
CA THR A 5 -23.75 34.07 -11.98
C THR A 5 -22.74 33.23 -11.21
N THR A 6 -22.82 33.25 -9.88
CA THR A 6 -22.08 32.33 -9.02
C THR A 6 -22.76 30.97 -9.10
N SER A 7 -22.29 30.11 -10.02
CA SER A 7 -22.67 28.69 -10.04
C SER A 7 -22.01 27.98 -8.86
N LYS A 8 -22.68 27.99 -7.70
CA LYS A 8 -22.35 27.08 -6.58
C LYS A 8 -22.75 25.67 -6.99
N THR A 9 -21.82 24.93 -7.54
CA THR A 9 -22.02 23.49 -7.80
C THR A 9 -21.92 22.76 -6.46
N LYS A 10 -23.06 22.24 -6.00
CA LYS A 10 -23.20 21.37 -4.82
C LYS A 10 -22.18 20.23 -4.93
N ALA A 11 -21.22 20.17 -4.00
CA ALA A 11 -20.19 19.13 -4.00
C ALA A 11 -20.86 17.76 -3.98
N ARG A 12 -20.69 16.96 -5.04
CA ARG A 12 -20.97 15.53 -4.97
C ARG A 12 -19.97 14.97 -3.96
N ASN A 13 -20.44 14.35 -2.88
CA ASN A 13 -19.56 13.58 -1.99
C ASN A 13 -18.91 12.48 -2.83
N LYS A 14 -17.69 12.72 -3.31
CA LYS A 14 -16.88 11.71 -3.98
C LYS A 14 -16.57 10.61 -2.97
N VAL A 15 -16.52 9.37 -3.44
CA VAL A 15 -16.11 8.24 -2.58
C VAL A 15 -14.63 8.42 -2.26
N LYS A 16 -14.26 8.39 -0.99
CA LYS A 16 -12.88 8.54 -0.57
C LYS A 16 -12.16 7.20 -0.55
N VAL A 17 -11.10 7.08 -1.33
CA VAL A 17 -10.33 5.85 -1.53
C VAL A 17 -8.90 6.05 -1.07
N SER A 18 -8.41 5.22 -0.16
CA SER A 18 -7.00 5.18 0.22
C SER A 18 -6.38 3.87 -0.22
N THR A 19 -5.08 3.86 -0.53
CA THR A 19 -4.36 2.63 -0.90
C THR A 19 -3.10 2.46 -0.08
N CYS A 20 -2.66 1.22 0.11
CA CYS A 20 -1.42 0.90 0.82
C CYS A 20 -0.74 -0.31 0.17
N SER A 21 0.59 -0.28 0.10
CA SER A 21 1.43 -1.41 -0.30
C SER A 21 2.21 -1.89 0.91
N LEU A 22 2.05 -3.16 1.27
CA LEU A 22 2.74 -3.84 2.37
C LEU A 22 3.85 -4.74 1.79
N ALA A 23 3.91 -6.02 2.18
CA ALA A 23 4.83 -7.00 1.58
C ALA A 23 4.36 -7.42 0.17
N GLY A 24 4.47 -6.51 -0.78
CA GLY A 24 4.08 -6.67 -2.18
C GLY A 24 5.17 -6.19 -3.14
N CYS A 25 4.91 -6.36 -4.44
CA CYS A 25 5.84 -5.95 -5.50
C CYS A 25 5.44 -4.64 -6.19
N PHE A 26 4.40 -3.94 -5.69
CA PHE A 26 3.75 -2.78 -6.29
C PHE A 26 2.95 -3.07 -7.57
N GLY A 27 2.86 -4.34 -7.97
CA GLY A 27 2.21 -4.76 -9.21
C GLY A 27 0.68 -4.57 -9.20
N CYS A 28 0.02 -4.61 -8.04
CA CYS A 28 -1.43 -4.37 -8.01
C CYS A 28 -1.75 -2.88 -8.18
N HIS A 29 -0.91 -2.00 -7.65
CA HIS A 29 -0.97 -0.57 -7.96
C HIS A 29 -0.69 -0.29 -9.43
N MET A 30 0.27 -0.97 -10.06
CA MET A 30 0.48 -0.84 -11.51
C MET A 30 -0.74 -1.30 -12.29
N SER A 31 -1.34 -2.45 -11.93
CA SER A 31 -2.58 -2.90 -12.54
C SER A 31 -3.76 -1.94 -12.34
N LEU A 32 -3.80 -1.17 -11.24
CA LEU A 32 -4.76 -0.08 -11.05
C LEU A 32 -4.48 1.09 -12.00
N LEU A 33 -3.22 1.41 -12.26
CA LEU A 33 -2.82 2.45 -13.20
C LEU A 33 -2.98 2.02 -14.67
N ASP A 34 -2.90 0.73 -14.96
CA ASP A 34 -3.14 0.12 -16.28
C ASP A 34 -4.61 0.17 -16.73
N ILE A 35 -5.47 0.92 -16.02
CA ILE A 35 -6.78 1.32 -16.56
C ILE A 35 -6.66 2.52 -17.53
N ASP A 36 -5.45 3.02 -17.72
CA ASP A 36 -5.07 4.03 -18.71
C ASP A 36 -5.93 5.31 -18.59
N GLU A 37 -6.54 5.76 -19.69
CA GLU A 37 -7.35 6.97 -19.73
C GLU A 37 -8.58 6.91 -18.81
N ARG A 38 -9.03 5.71 -18.43
CA ARG A 38 -10.16 5.54 -17.49
C ARG A 38 -9.81 6.02 -16.09
N LEU A 39 -8.53 6.24 -15.78
CA LEU A 39 -8.10 6.88 -14.54
C LEU A 39 -8.64 8.32 -14.46
N LEU A 40 -8.74 9.03 -15.58
CA LEU A 40 -9.32 10.38 -15.65
C LEU A 40 -10.81 10.37 -15.26
N ASP A 41 -11.56 9.37 -15.72
CA ASP A 41 -12.96 9.18 -15.31
C ASP A 41 -13.09 8.77 -13.83
N LEU A 42 -12.09 8.05 -13.31
CA LEU A 42 -12.07 7.60 -11.92
C LEU A 42 -11.88 8.77 -10.97
N ILE A 43 -10.91 9.67 -11.22
CA ILE A 43 -10.63 10.83 -10.36
C ILE A 43 -11.80 11.83 -10.31
N GLU A 44 -12.71 11.80 -11.29
CA GLU A 44 -13.97 12.56 -11.25
C GLU A 44 -15.01 11.96 -10.28
N LYS A 45 -14.89 10.67 -9.96
CA LYS A 45 -15.82 9.92 -9.09
C LYS A 45 -15.28 9.71 -7.68
N VAL A 46 -13.95 9.65 -7.51
CA VAL A 46 -13.30 9.36 -6.24
C VAL A 46 -12.38 10.50 -5.79
N GLU A 47 -12.19 10.60 -4.49
CA GLU A 47 -11.13 11.41 -3.88
C GLU A 47 -10.08 10.46 -3.30
N PHE A 48 -8.82 10.63 -3.69
CA PHE A 48 -7.74 9.80 -3.15
C PHE A 48 -7.25 10.34 -1.79
N GLY A 49 -7.32 9.49 -0.76
CA GLY A 49 -6.66 9.69 0.52
C GLY A 49 -5.18 9.30 0.46
N ARG A 50 -4.64 8.75 1.57
CA ARG A 50 -3.26 8.24 1.60
C ARG A 50 -3.07 7.18 0.52
N SER A 51 -2.02 7.33 -0.28
CA SER A 51 -1.64 6.36 -1.31
C SER A 51 -0.14 6.45 -1.60
N PRO A 52 0.56 5.34 -1.92
CA PRO A 52 1.97 5.40 -2.30
C PRO A 52 2.25 6.21 -3.58
N ILE A 53 1.23 6.48 -4.40
CA ILE A 53 1.35 7.30 -5.62
C ILE A 53 1.07 8.80 -5.37
N ASN A 54 0.95 9.22 -4.11
CA ASN A 54 0.81 10.63 -3.74
C ASN A 54 1.64 10.97 -2.49
N ASP A 55 1.61 12.25 -2.09
CA ASP A 55 2.41 12.75 -0.98
C ASP A 55 1.69 12.80 0.37
N ILE A 56 0.48 12.24 0.48
CA ILE A 56 -0.28 12.20 1.73
C ILE A 56 0.30 11.09 2.61
N LYS A 57 1.04 11.46 3.66
CA LYS A 57 1.75 10.48 4.51
C LYS A 57 0.89 9.86 5.61
N VAL A 58 -0.02 10.65 6.19
CA VAL A 58 -0.86 10.23 7.32
C VAL A 58 -2.19 9.66 6.79
N PRO A 59 -2.58 8.44 7.19
CA PRO A 59 -3.90 7.92 6.85
C PRO A 59 -4.99 8.77 7.50
N GLY A 60 -6.03 9.08 6.72
CA GLY A 60 -7.24 9.71 7.21
C GLY A 60 -8.45 8.85 6.87
N ALA A 61 -9.59 9.14 7.50
CA ALA A 61 -10.85 8.44 7.26
C ALA A 61 -11.15 8.32 5.76
N CYS A 62 -11.49 7.12 5.31
CA CYS A 62 -11.86 6.79 3.94
C CYS A 62 -13.00 5.77 3.88
N ASP A 63 -13.70 5.75 2.76
CA ASP A 63 -14.80 4.81 2.52
C ASP A 63 -14.25 3.44 2.13
N ILE A 64 -13.22 3.43 1.28
CA ILE A 64 -12.60 2.20 0.75
C ILE A 64 -11.08 2.27 0.93
N GLY A 65 -10.52 1.27 1.61
CA GLY A 65 -9.08 1.03 1.71
C GLY A 65 -8.67 -0.15 0.83
N LEU A 66 -7.83 0.10 -0.18
CA LEU A 66 -7.25 -0.94 -1.03
C LEU A 66 -5.86 -1.33 -0.48
N VAL A 67 -5.72 -2.57 -0.03
CA VAL A 67 -4.48 -3.07 0.57
C VAL A 67 -3.86 -4.12 -0.35
N GLU A 68 -2.68 -3.79 -0.89
CA GLU A 68 -1.81 -4.72 -1.59
C GLU A 68 -0.72 -5.25 -0.64
N GLY A 69 -0.28 -6.50 -0.88
CA GLY A 69 0.86 -7.08 -0.18
C GLY A 69 0.47 -7.83 1.09
N GLY A 70 1.32 -8.78 1.47
CA GLY A 70 1.19 -9.52 2.73
C GLY A 70 1.81 -8.77 3.91
N LEU A 71 2.11 -9.50 4.99
CA LEU A 71 2.80 -8.96 6.17
C LEU A 71 4.15 -9.67 6.29
N CYS A 72 5.26 -8.94 6.16
CA CYS A 72 6.61 -9.51 6.31
C CYS A 72 7.41 -8.93 7.48
N ASN A 73 6.94 -7.85 8.10
CA ASN A 73 7.58 -7.19 9.22
C ASN A 73 6.55 -6.50 10.15
N GLU A 74 7.01 -5.98 11.29
CA GLU A 74 6.13 -5.32 12.28
C GLU A 74 5.44 -4.07 11.72
N ASP A 75 6.13 -3.33 10.87
CA ASP A 75 5.62 -2.07 10.31
C ASP A 75 4.49 -2.28 9.32
N ASN A 76 4.50 -3.40 8.59
CA ASN A 76 3.35 -3.81 7.79
C ASN A 76 2.11 -4.05 8.69
N VAL A 77 2.31 -4.69 9.85
CA VAL A 77 1.22 -4.94 10.81
C VAL A 77 0.69 -3.63 11.37
N ARG A 78 1.56 -2.70 11.79
CA ARG A 78 1.16 -1.36 12.27
C ARG A 78 0.38 -0.61 11.19
N THR A 79 0.92 -0.55 9.97
CA THR A 79 0.29 0.16 8.84
C THR A 79 -1.07 -0.43 8.49
N LEU A 80 -1.23 -1.76 8.50
CA LEU A 80 -2.51 -2.42 8.22
C LEU A 80 -3.55 -2.09 9.30
N ASN A 81 -3.17 -2.13 10.58
CA ASN A 81 -4.07 -1.79 11.68
C ASN A 81 -4.52 -0.32 11.58
N GLU A 82 -3.61 0.62 11.33
CA GLU A 82 -3.96 2.04 11.09
C GLU A 82 -4.94 2.18 9.91
N PHE A 83 -4.72 1.44 8.82
CA PHE A 83 -5.63 1.44 7.68
C PHE A 83 -7.01 0.89 8.05
N ARG A 84 -7.08 -0.21 8.80
CA ARG A 84 -8.32 -0.84 9.25
C ARG A 84 -9.14 0.10 10.15
N GLU A 85 -8.49 0.85 11.03
CA GLU A 85 -9.14 1.84 11.90
C GLU A 85 -9.72 3.02 11.11
N ASN A 86 -9.12 3.37 9.98
CA ASN A 86 -9.48 4.54 9.17
C ASN A 86 -10.33 4.23 7.94
N CYS A 87 -10.70 2.97 7.67
CA CYS A 87 -11.51 2.61 6.51
C CYS A 87 -12.83 1.95 6.90
N SER A 88 -13.90 2.27 6.16
CA SER A 88 -15.19 1.57 6.30
C SER A 88 -15.12 0.18 5.67
N ILE A 89 -14.68 0.10 4.42
CA ILE A 89 -14.47 -1.14 3.67
C ILE A 89 -12.98 -1.32 3.44
N LEU A 90 -12.44 -2.48 3.81
CA LEU A 90 -11.06 -2.88 3.53
C LEU A 90 -11.07 -4.00 2.49
N VAL A 91 -10.28 -3.85 1.43
CA VAL A 91 -10.19 -4.81 0.32
C VAL A 91 -8.76 -5.32 0.24
N ALA A 92 -8.58 -6.64 0.34
CA ALA A 92 -7.32 -7.30 0.01
C ALA A 92 -7.19 -7.40 -1.52
N VAL A 93 -6.16 -6.76 -2.07
CA VAL A 93 -5.91 -6.68 -3.52
C VAL A 93 -4.68 -7.51 -3.88
N GLY A 94 -4.90 -8.52 -4.73
CA GLY A 94 -3.84 -9.38 -5.27
C GLY A 94 -3.47 -10.57 -4.37
N ALA A 95 -2.76 -11.53 -4.96
CA ALA A 95 -2.42 -12.80 -4.30
C ALA A 95 -1.64 -12.59 -2.99
N CYS A 96 -0.68 -11.65 -2.97
CA CYS A 96 0.10 -11.36 -1.76
C CYS A 96 -0.78 -10.97 -0.56
N ALA A 97 -1.81 -10.14 -0.77
CA ALA A 97 -2.72 -9.74 0.31
C ALA A 97 -3.72 -10.84 0.69
N ILE A 98 -4.09 -11.71 -0.25
CA ILE A 98 -5.10 -12.76 -0.05
C ILE A 98 -4.52 -14.00 0.63
N ASN A 99 -3.33 -14.46 0.22
CA ASN A 99 -2.75 -15.72 0.66
C ASN A 99 -1.23 -15.67 0.89
N GLY A 100 -0.63 -14.47 0.90
CA GLY A 100 0.81 -14.28 1.10
C GLY A 100 1.66 -14.28 -0.17
N GLY A 101 1.16 -14.84 -1.28
CA GLY A 101 1.81 -14.76 -2.59
C GLY A 101 3.24 -15.33 -2.63
N VAL A 102 4.05 -14.82 -3.57
CA VAL A 102 5.46 -15.23 -3.72
C VAL A 102 6.29 -14.97 -2.45
N PRO A 103 6.13 -13.84 -1.72
CA PRO A 103 6.86 -13.63 -0.46
C PRO A 103 6.66 -14.74 0.57
N ALA A 104 5.48 -15.37 0.62
CA ALA A 104 5.19 -16.46 1.55
C ALA A 104 5.94 -17.77 1.23
N LEU A 105 6.58 -17.90 0.07
CA LEU A 105 7.46 -19.05 -0.22
C LEU A 105 8.64 -19.12 0.76
N ARG A 106 9.03 -18.01 1.39
CA ARG A 106 10.06 -18.00 2.43
C ARG A 106 9.65 -18.76 3.70
N ASN A 107 8.36 -19.03 3.91
CA ASN A 107 7.86 -19.57 5.17
C ASN A 107 8.35 -21.00 5.46
N GLU A 108 8.84 -21.70 4.44
CA GLU A 108 9.47 -23.03 4.56
C GLU A 108 10.98 -22.95 4.83
N ILE A 109 11.54 -21.74 4.94
CA ILE A 109 12.96 -21.48 5.17
C ILE A 109 13.09 -20.71 6.48
N ASP A 110 14.10 -21.06 7.28
CA ASP A 110 14.37 -20.32 8.51
C ASP A 110 14.70 -18.85 8.21
N LEU A 111 14.14 -17.94 9.00
CA LEU A 111 14.31 -16.51 8.77
C LEU A 111 15.77 -16.10 8.95
N LYS A 112 16.49 -16.73 9.88
CA LYS A 112 17.93 -16.52 10.06
C LYS A 112 18.69 -16.90 8.79
N ASP A 113 18.37 -18.04 8.20
CA ASP A 113 19.01 -18.49 6.96
C ASP A 113 18.76 -17.51 5.80
N CYS A 114 17.53 -16.96 5.72
CA CYS A 114 17.21 -15.90 4.76
C CYS A 114 18.12 -14.68 4.94
N LEU A 115 18.23 -14.17 6.17
CA LEU A 115 19.04 -12.98 6.48
C LEU A 115 20.54 -13.22 6.30
N GLU A 116 21.06 -14.34 6.77
CA GLU A 116 22.48 -14.68 6.62
C GLU A 116 22.86 -14.84 5.15
N THR A 117 22.01 -15.47 4.34
CA THR A 117 22.21 -15.59 2.90
C THR A 117 22.19 -14.22 2.21
N SER A 118 21.25 -13.35 2.57
CA SER A 118 21.10 -12.04 1.94
C SER A 118 22.15 -11.01 2.37
N TYR A 119 22.73 -11.12 3.58
CA TYR A 119 23.57 -10.07 4.16
C TYR A 119 24.98 -10.51 4.60
N LEU A 120 25.25 -11.81 4.73
CA LEU A 120 26.56 -12.32 5.18
C LEU A 120 27.27 -13.21 4.17
N THR A 121 26.57 -14.18 3.58
CA THR A 121 27.18 -15.26 2.77
C THR A 121 26.86 -15.18 1.28
N GLY A 122 26.01 -14.24 0.87
CA GLY A 122 25.61 -14.03 -0.51
C GLY A 122 26.76 -13.67 -1.46
N VAL A 123 26.54 -13.87 -2.76
CA VAL A 123 27.53 -13.52 -3.78
C VAL A 123 27.64 -12.00 -3.88
N GLY A 124 28.86 -11.48 -3.80
CA GLY A 124 29.15 -10.06 -4.00
C GLY A 124 28.95 -9.17 -2.76
N ILE A 125 28.86 -9.78 -1.57
CA ILE A 125 28.74 -9.01 -0.31
C ILE A 125 30.07 -8.34 0.05
N VAL A 126 29.97 -7.07 0.42
CA VAL A 126 31.04 -6.24 0.97
C VAL A 126 30.52 -5.68 2.30
N ASP A 127 31.39 -5.59 3.31
CA ASP A 127 31.03 -5.12 4.66
C ASP A 127 29.83 -5.86 5.29
N ALA A 128 29.94 -7.19 5.30
CA ALA A 128 28.91 -8.12 5.77
C ALA A 128 28.41 -7.79 7.18
N GLN A 129 27.13 -7.44 7.29
CA GLN A 129 26.41 -7.25 8.54
C GLN A 129 24.90 -7.38 8.29
N ILE A 130 24.20 -8.03 9.21
CA ILE A 130 22.74 -7.97 9.23
C ILE A 130 22.35 -6.58 9.77
N PRO A 131 21.44 -5.84 9.11
CA PRO A 131 20.98 -4.56 9.63
C PRO A 131 20.41 -4.70 11.05
N ASN A 132 20.68 -3.73 11.91
CA ASN A 132 20.17 -3.72 13.28
C ASN A 132 19.00 -2.74 13.40
N ASP A 133 17.85 -3.11 12.83
CA ASP A 133 16.62 -2.32 12.84
C ASP A 133 15.50 -3.07 13.57
N SER A 134 14.73 -2.34 14.38
CA SER A 134 13.57 -2.88 15.08
C SER A 134 12.46 -3.39 14.17
N GLU A 135 12.41 -2.93 12.92
CA GLU A 135 11.43 -3.38 11.95
C GLU A 135 11.76 -4.77 11.39
N LEU A 136 13.00 -5.26 11.52
CA LEU A 136 13.32 -6.58 11.00
C LEU A 136 12.52 -7.65 11.74
N PRO A 137 11.90 -8.60 11.01
CA PRO A 137 11.23 -9.73 11.65
C PRO A 137 12.26 -10.51 12.48
N LEU A 138 11.92 -10.79 13.74
CA LEU A 138 12.71 -11.61 14.67
C LEU A 138 12.68 -13.09 14.28
#